data_AF-A0A6J1LRT3-F1
#
_entry.id   AF-A0A6J1LRT3-F1
#
_cell.length_a   1.000
_cell.length_b   1.000
_cell.length_c   1.000
_cell.angle_alpha   90.00
_cell.angle_beta   90.00
_cell.angle_gamma   90.00
#
_symmetry.space_group_name_H-M   'P 1'
#
loop_
_entity.id
_entity.type
_entity.pdbx_description
1 polymer ?
#
loop_
_entity_poly.entity_id
_entity_poly.type
_entity_poly.pdbx_seq_one_letter_code
_entity_poly.pdbx_strand_id
1 'polypeptide(L)'
;MESANGVQYTKDKDRKGRRRVNDVHQLSRMPGHCPVSKCSDIIFPSNIMMHMLHKHTNSAKCTTSEIFDHRPLLLCFDPTGLEYGDNCCVACLMYGGMKGKMYTRPAVDNLSLPNSGLLNSYHKYDDYLPVMMMVCRSSWFAQMKDKQVEREMVLTNEGKADIYVLWLVAPVTTRKVYYTLTVYDRHYISSRSSIRTVRDYTSFQNPSDFLPNDENYILLRQSEVLELMCISKTVLSKSGKKLPPGIPMELIIYQAPLKPSGIRSSETELHEALKEAQKIYSKYIMPRTKGPVKRKVSGKLSLTRRPCSKTRGLFQHTSN
;
A
#
# COMPACT_ATOMS: atom_id res chain seq x y z
N MET A 1 14.12 48.98 -18.02
CA MET A 1 13.05 49.15 -17.02
C MET A 1 12.49 47.77 -16.72
N GLU A 2 13.01 47.09 -15.70
CA GLU A 2 12.47 45.82 -15.23
C GLU A 2 11.11 46.08 -14.55
N SER A 3 10.08 45.36 -14.97
CA SER A 3 8.71 45.55 -14.50
C SER A 3 8.62 45.29 -12.99
N ALA A 4 7.97 46.20 -12.25
CA ALA A 4 7.75 46.10 -10.80
C ALA A 4 7.13 44.75 -10.37
N ASN A 5 6.39 44.10 -11.27
CA ASN A 5 5.82 42.77 -11.06
C ASN A 5 6.86 41.64 -10.98
N GLY A 6 8.01 41.76 -11.66
CA GLY A 6 9.10 40.78 -11.62
C GLY A 6 9.89 40.83 -10.30
N VAL A 7 10.07 42.02 -9.74
CA VAL A 7 10.78 42.23 -8.47
C VAL A 7 9.97 41.75 -7.26
N GLN A 8 8.63 41.86 -7.32
CA GLN A 8 7.76 41.38 -6.25
C GLN A 8 7.61 39.85 -6.26
N TYR A 9 7.54 39.23 -7.44
CA TYR A 9 7.47 37.78 -7.60
C TYR A 9 8.75 37.06 -7.13
N THR A 10 9.92 37.64 -7.38
CA THR A 10 11.21 37.12 -6.92
C THR A 10 11.34 37.22 -5.39
N LYS A 11 11.01 38.37 -4.79
CA LYS A 11 10.97 38.53 -3.33
C LYS A 11 10.04 37.54 -2.62
N ASP A 12 8.86 37.26 -3.19
CA ASP A 12 7.91 36.30 -2.61
C ASP A 12 8.39 34.83 -2.73
N LYS A 13 9.06 34.48 -3.85
CA LYS A 13 9.70 33.17 -3.99
C LYS A 13 10.82 32.97 -2.97
N ASP A 14 11.68 33.97 -2.79
CA ASP A 14 12.77 33.93 -1.82
C ASP A 14 12.25 33.82 -0.39
N ARG A 15 11.18 34.57 -0.06
CA ARG A 15 10.55 34.49 1.27
C ARG A 15 9.94 33.11 1.53
N LYS A 16 9.31 32.50 0.52
CA LYS A 16 8.78 31.13 0.61
C LYS A 16 9.90 30.09 0.73
N GLY A 17 11.00 30.25 -0.01
CA GLY A 17 12.17 29.39 0.08
C GLY A 17 12.79 29.42 1.49
N ARG A 18 13.05 30.61 2.04
CA ARG A 18 13.60 30.77 3.40
C ARG A 18 12.70 30.16 4.47
N ARG A 19 11.37 30.31 4.34
CA ARG A 19 10.41 29.67 5.25
C ARG A 19 10.55 28.14 5.24
N ARG A 20 10.57 27.52 4.06
CA ARG A 20 10.70 26.06 3.95
C ARG A 20 12.00 25.53 4.54
N VAL A 21 13.11 26.23 4.35
CA VAL A 21 14.40 25.87 4.97
C VAL A 21 14.30 25.92 6.49
N ASN A 22 13.69 26.97 7.04
CA ASN A 22 13.45 27.09 8.48
C ASN A 22 12.55 25.96 9.01
N ASP A 23 11.50 25.59 8.26
CA ASP A 23 10.60 24.48 8.64
C ASP A 23 11.36 23.16 8.76
N VAL A 24 12.30 22.87 7.84
CA VAL A 24 13.17 21.68 7.93
C VAL A 24 14.07 21.72 9.15
N HIS A 25 14.63 22.89 9.49
CA HIS A 25 15.47 23.03 10.68
C HIS A 25 14.71 22.81 11.99
N GLN A 26 13.39 22.98 11.98
CA GLN A 26 12.51 22.73 13.12
C GLN A 26 12.05 21.26 13.21
N LEU A 27 12.32 20.42 12.21
CA LEU A 27 12.00 18.99 12.30
C LEU A 27 12.75 18.35 13.46
N SER A 28 12.04 17.48 14.18
CA SER A 28 12.63 16.72 15.29
C SER A 28 13.81 15.90 14.79
N ARG A 29 14.93 16.01 15.51
CA ARG A 29 16.11 15.15 15.35
C ARG A 29 16.17 14.07 16.43
N MET A 30 15.11 13.92 17.22
CA MET A 30 15.08 12.90 18.25
C MET A 30 15.13 11.52 17.60
N PRO A 31 16.02 10.64 18.08
CA PRO A 31 16.06 9.28 17.56
C PRO A 31 14.84 8.50 18.07
N GLY A 32 14.37 7.55 17.27
CA GLY A 32 13.29 6.64 17.60
C GLY A 32 13.72 5.19 17.52
N HIS A 33 12.92 4.28 18.06
CA HIS A 33 13.14 2.85 17.85
C HIS A 33 12.94 2.47 16.38
N CYS A 34 13.67 1.46 15.92
CA CYS A 34 13.38 0.82 14.64
C CYS A 34 11.90 0.38 14.58
N PRO A 35 11.16 0.65 13.49
CA PRO A 35 9.76 0.26 13.38
C PRO A 35 9.56 -1.26 13.18
N VAL A 36 10.63 -2.02 12.89
CA VAL A 36 10.60 -3.48 12.71
C VAL A 36 10.71 -4.18 14.06
N SER A 37 9.79 -5.10 14.35
CA SER A 37 9.83 -5.94 15.55
C SER A 37 11.15 -6.71 15.66
N LYS A 38 11.56 -7.00 16.90
CA LYS A 38 12.81 -7.70 17.24
C LYS A 38 14.09 -6.93 16.89
N CYS A 39 13.99 -5.71 16.36
CA CYS A 39 15.11 -4.78 16.22
C CYS A 39 15.09 -3.75 17.36
N SER A 40 16.06 -3.82 18.27
CA SER A 40 16.16 -2.93 19.44
C SER A 40 16.91 -1.62 19.17
N ASP A 41 17.43 -1.43 17.96
CA ASP A 41 18.18 -0.23 17.59
C ASP A 41 17.36 1.05 17.76
N ILE A 42 18.02 2.08 18.31
CA ILE A 42 17.55 3.46 18.35
C ILE A 42 18.27 4.23 17.25
N ILE A 43 17.52 4.86 16.36
CA ILE A 43 18.03 5.36 15.08
C ILE A 43 17.63 6.83 14.92
N PHE A 44 18.55 7.66 14.46
CA PHE A 44 18.25 9.05 14.10
C PHE A 44 17.46 9.12 12.79
N PRO A 45 16.57 10.12 12.60
CA PRO A 45 15.77 10.24 11.38
C PRO A 45 16.60 10.25 10.10
N SER A 46 17.78 10.88 10.10
CA SER A 46 18.69 10.93 8.95
C SER A 46 19.43 9.61 8.68
N ASN A 47 19.51 8.71 9.66
CA ASN A 47 20.22 7.43 9.53
C ASN A 47 19.29 6.25 9.22
N ILE A 48 17.96 6.46 9.21
CA ILE A 48 16.99 5.38 9.05
C ILE A 48 17.13 4.67 7.70
N MET A 49 17.43 5.42 6.62
CA MET A 49 17.65 4.84 5.30
C MET A 49 18.82 3.84 5.34
N MET A 50 19.96 4.24 5.94
CA MET A 50 21.11 3.34 6.08
C MET A 50 20.74 2.10 6.90
N HIS A 51 20.13 2.29 8.07
CA HIS A 51 19.75 1.19 8.94
C HIS A 51 18.85 0.17 8.22
N MET A 52 17.79 0.65 7.54
CA MET A 52 16.87 -0.22 6.80
C MET A 52 17.60 -0.97 5.67
N LEU A 53 18.37 -0.25 4.86
CA LEU A 53 19.14 -0.80 3.74
C LEU A 53 20.21 -1.82 4.17
N HIS A 54 20.73 -1.73 5.39
CA HIS A 54 21.79 -2.62 5.87
C HIS A 54 21.24 -3.81 6.68
N LYS A 55 20.24 -3.60 7.54
CA LYS A 55 19.75 -4.61 8.47
C LYS A 55 18.50 -5.37 8.01
N HIS A 56 17.65 -4.77 7.17
CA HIS A 56 16.30 -5.32 6.91
C HIS A 56 16.04 -5.72 5.46
N THR A 57 16.77 -5.16 4.50
CA THR A 57 16.59 -5.43 3.05
C THR A 57 17.05 -6.81 2.60
N ASN A 58 18.00 -7.43 3.31
CA ASN A 58 18.47 -8.78 3.00
C ASN A 58 17.49 -9.87 3.48
N SER A 59 16.37 -9.49 4.10
CA SER A 59 15.32 -10.45 4.44
C SER A 59 14.52 -10.82 3.18
N ALA A 60 14.29 -12.11 2.95
CA ALA A 60 13.57 -12.62 1.78
C ALA A 60 12.11 -12.10 1.66
N LYS A 61 11.61 -11.39 2.68
CA LYS A 61 10.25 -10.87 2.78
C LYS A 61 10.16 -9.34 2.58
N CYS A 62 11.30 -8.64 2.45
CA CYS A 62 11.32 -7.18 2.30
C CYS A 62 11.78 -6.79 0.89
N THR A 63 10.92 -6.07 0.15
CA THR A 63 11.28 -5.55 -1.18
C THR A 63 11.93 -4.19 -1.06
N THR A 64 13.00 -3.92 -1.82
CA THR A 64 13.64 -2.60 -1.87
C THR A 64 13.44 -1.97 -3.25
N SER A 65 12.81 -0.79 -3.31
CA SER A 65 12.44 -0.16 -4.59
C SER A 65 12.46 1.35 -4.54
N GLU A 66 12.83 1.99 -5.66
CA GLU A 66 12.60 3.42 -5.87
C GLU A 66 11.12 3.67 -6.18
N ILE A 67 10.56 4.74 -5.63
CA ILE A 67 9.20 5.18 -5.92
C ILE A 67 9.19 6.69 -6.19
N PHE A 68 8.33 7.09 -7.13
CA PHE A 68 8.24 8.47 -7.59
C PHE A 68 6.81 8.98 -7.43
N ASP A 69 6.68 10.30 -7.37
CA ASP A 69 5.42 11.02 -7.22
C ASP A 69 4.41 10.60 -8.30
N HIS A 70 3.22 10.17 -7.87
CA HIS A 70 2.15 9.64 -8.74
C HIS A 70 2.54 8.42 -9.62
N ARG A 71 3.69 7.82 -9.28
CA ARG A 71 4.26 6.51 -9.61
C ARG A 71 3.53 5.28 -9.05
N PRO A 72 2.70 4.51 -9.78
CA PRO A 72 2.28 3.21 -9.25
C PRO A 72 3.48 2.26 -9.13
N LEU A 73 3.63 1.66 -7.95
CA LEU A 73 4.54 0.58 -7.65
C LEU A 73 3.72 -0.67 -7.30
N LEU A 74 3.97 -1.76 -8.02
CA LEU A 74 3.33 -3.04 -7.74
C LEU A 74 4.14 -3.82 -6.71
N LEU A 75 3.44 -4.30 -5.68
CA LEU A 75 3.98 -5.08 -4.57
C LEU A 75 3.19 -6.38 -4.44
N CYS A 76 3.79 -7.38 -3.81
CA CYS A 76 3.13 -8.63 -3.48
C CYS A 76 3.26 -8.86 -1.98
N PHE A 77 2.14 -9.00 -1.29
CA PHE A 77 2.10 -9.26 0.15
C PHE A 77 1.85 -10.74 0.43
N ASP A 78 2.83 -11.42 1.01
CA ASP A 78 2.64 -12.77 1.54
C ASP A 78 2.39 -12.71 3.06
N PRO A 79 1.16 -13.00 3.53
CA PRO A 79 0.86 -13.07 4.96
C PRO A 79 1.49 -14.28 5.66
N THR A 80 2.07 -15.22 4.91
CA THR A 80 2.56 -16.50 5.45
C THR A 80 3.74 -16.29 6.41
N GLY A 81 3.59 -16.83 7.62
CA GLY A 81 4.62 -16.75 8.66
C GLY A 81 4.78 -15.36 9.26
N LEU A 82 3.72 -14.53 9.25
CA LEU A 82 3.62 -13.38 10.14
C LEU A 82 3.18 -13.86 11.53
N GLU A 83 3.99 -13.52 12.53
CA GLU A 83 3.69 -13.73 13.95
C GLU A 83 2.72 -12.66 14.45
N TYR A 84 1.89 -13.02 15.43
CA TYR A 84 0.94 -12.08 16.04
C TYR A 84 1.71 -11.00 16.82
N GLY A 85 1.33 -9.73 16.63
CA GLY A 85 1.95 -8.58 17.29
C GLY A 85 3.30 -8.15 16.70
N ASP A 86 3.85 -8.90 15.75
CA ASP A 86 5.13 -8.58 15.13
C ASP A 86 4.98 -7.63 13.93
N ASN A 87 5.55 -6.44 14.08
CA ASN A 87 5.69 -5.46 13.02
C ASN A 87 6.77 -5.90 12.03
N CYS A 88 6.39 -6.22 10.81
CA CYS A 88 7.28 -6.61 9.73
C CYS A 88 7.35 -5.50 8.67
N CYS A 89 8.55 -5.23 8.13
CA CYS A 89 8.69 -4.36 6.98
C CYS A 89 8.63 -5.18 5.68
N VAL A 90 7.59 -4.97 4.88
CA VAL A 90 7.41 -5.68 3.59
C VAL A 90 8.03 -4.94 2.42
N ALA A 91 8.22 -3.63 2.54
CA ALA A 91 8.96 -2.88 1.54
C ALA A 91 9.71 -1.68 2.14
N CYS A 92 10.97 -1.51 1.74
CA CYS A 92 11.76 -0.30 1.93
C CYS A 92 11.75 0.49 0.64
N LEU A 93 11.19 1.70 0.67
CA LEU A 93 10.95 2.52 -0.50
C LEU A 93 11.79 3.78 -0.45
N MET A 94 12.51 4.06 -1.52
CA MET A 94 13.27 5.29 -1.69
C MET A 94 12.38 6.27 -2.47
N TYR A 95 11.65 7.15 -1.78
CA TYR A 95 10.79 8.15 -2.41
C TYR A 95 11.61 9.33 -2.93
N GLY A 96 11.64 9.50 -4.25
CA GLY A 96 12.51 10.45 -4.95
C GLY A 96 11.83 11.74 -5.42
N GLY A 97 10.57 11.99 -5.06
CA GLY A 97 9.77 13.06 -5.64
C GLY A 97 9.41 12.78 -7.11
N MET A 98 9.35 13.80 -7.97
CA MET A 98 9.00 13.61 -9.37
C MET A 98 10.17 12.98 -10.16
N LYS A 99 9.88 11.90 -10.90
CA LYS A 99 10.90 11.19 -11.70
C LYS A 99 11.63 12.15 -12.66
N GLY A 100 12.96 12.11 -12.63
CA GLY A 100 13.82 12.93 -13.49
C GLY A 100 13.99 14.39 -13.05
N LYS A 101 13.35 14.83 -11.95
CA LYS A 101 13.42 16.21 -11.46
C LYS A 101 14.12 16.28 -10.11
N MET A 102 15.44 16.47 -10.12
CA MET A 102 16.27 16.48 -8.90
C MET A 102 15.82 17.53 -7.87
N TYR A 103 15.35 18.70 -8.31
CA TYR A 103 14.86 19.76 -7.44
C TYR A 103 13.55 19.43 -6.69
N THR A 104 12.90 18.31 -7.02
CA THR A 104 11.70 17.82 -6.32
C THR A 104 11.99 16.72 -5.32
N ARG A 105 13.26 16.32 -5.18
CA ARG A 105 13.67 15.32 -4.20
C ARG A 105 13.37 15.83 -2.79
N PRO A 106 12.94 14.95 -1.86
CA PRO A 106 12.53 15.34 -0.52
C PRO A 106 13.48 16.27 0.24
N ALA A 107 14.78 15.99 0.28
CA ALA A 107 15.70 16.87 1.00
C ALA A 107 15.87 18.23 0.28
N VAL A 108 15.97 18.22 -1.05
CA VAL A 108 16.18 19.43 -1.87
C VAL A 108 14.96 20.35 -1.87
N ASP A 109 13.74 19.80 -1.94
CA ASP A 109 12.50 20.58 -1.84
C ASP A 109 12.13 20.91 -0.38
N ASN A 110 13.02 20.67 0.58
CA ASN A 110 12.82 20.97 2.00
C ASN A 110 11.58 20.23 2.59
N LEU A 111 11.37 18.98 2.19
CA LEU A 111 10.38 18.08 2.78
C LEU A 111 10.94 17.38 4.02
N SER A 112 12.19 16.95 3.97
CA SER A 112 12.85 16.17 5.03
C SER A 112 14.30 16.60 5.21
N LEU A 113 14.93 16.12 6.28
CA LEU A 113 16.38 16.15 6.40
C LEU A 113 17.00 15.20 5.36
N PRO A 114 18.21 15.50 4.84
CA PRO A 114 18.96 14.56 4.02
C PRO A 114 19.37 13.32 4.82
N ASN A 115 19.55 12.20 4.13
CA ASN A 115 20.10 11.00 4.73
C ASN A 115 21.59 11.20 5.03
N SER A 116 22.07 10.54 6.08
CA SER A 116 23.47 10.54 6.48
C SER A 116 24.01 9.13 6.68
N GLY A 117 25.30 8.97 6.43
CA GLY A 117 26.00 7.69 6.62
C GLY A 117 25.61 6.62 5.60
N LEU A 118 25.12 7.01 4.41
CA LEU A 118 24.93 6.07 3.32
C LEU A 118 26.30 5.52 2.85
N LEU A 119 26.36 4.21 2.59
CA LEU A 119 27.55 3.57 2.04
C LEU A 119 27.67 3.93 0.56
N ASN A 120 28.88 3.86 0.01
CA ASN A 120 29.18 4.43 -1.31
C ASN A 120 28.23 4.05 -2.45
N SER A 121 27.68 2.84 -2.45
CA SER A 121 26.70 2.37 -3.44
C SER A 121 25.32 3.03 -3.35
N TYR A 122 25.01 3.71 -2.23
CA TYR A 122 23.69 4.25 -1.90
C TYR A 122 23.62 5.79 -1.85
N HIS A 123 24.73 6.52 -2.05
CA HIS A 123 24.73 8.01 -2.04
C HIS A 123 23.75 8.65 -3.02
N LYS A 124 23.32 7.93 -4.07
CA LYS A 124 22.24 8.41 -4.95
C LYS A 124 20.91 8.66 -4.22
N TYR A 125 20.77 8.17 -2.99
CA TYR A 125 19.61 8.32 -2.13
C TYR A 125 19.78 9.36 -1.02
N ASP A 126 20.87 10.14 -1.00
CA ASP A 126 21.11 11.16 0.04
C ASP A 126 19.92 12.12 0.20
N ASP A 127 19.31 12.52 -0.92
CA ASP A 127 18.17 13.45 -0.94
C ASP A 127 16.78 12.79 -0.93
N TYR A 128 16.71 11.46 -0.87
CA TYR A 128 15.45 10.71 -0.93
C TYR A 128 14.82 10.59 0.45
N LEU A 129 13.49 10.42 0.51
CA LEU A 129 12.80 10.09 1.75
C LEU A 129 12.69 8.57 1.87
N PRO A 130 13.24 7.94 2.92
CA PRO A 130 12.95 6.54 3.23
C PRO A 130 11.49 6.40 3.67
N VAL A 131 10.76 5.51 3.00
CA VAL A 131 9.39 5.16 3.36
C VAL A 131 9.30 3.64 3.51
N MET A 132 8.86 3.15 4.66
CA MET A 132 8.73 1.74 4.92
C MET A 132 7.25 1.35 4.93
N MET A 133 6.91 0.33 4.14
CA MET A 133 5.61 -0.32 4.22
C MET A 133 5.67 -1.39 5.30
N MET A 134 4.86 -1.20 6.34
CA MET A 134 4.79 -2.05 7.50
C MET A 134 3.52 -2.91 7.45
N VAL A 135 3.62 -4.10 8.02
CA VAL A 135 2.48 -4.98 8.27
C VAL A 135 2.58 -5.59 9.65
N CYS A 136 1.44 -5.80 10.30
CA CYS A 136 1.35 -6.55 11.54
C CYS A 136 0.09 -7.40 11.53
N ARG A 137 0.22 -8.67 11.93
CA ARG A 137 -0.93 -9.52 12.24
C ARG A 137 -1.36 -9.18 13.67
N SER A 138 -2.57 -8.67 13.82
CA SER A 138 -3.13 -8.21 15.09
C SER A 138 -4.55 -8.77 15.25
N SER A 139 -5.27 -8.30 16.26
CA SER A 139 -6.66 -8.66 16.52
C SER A 139 -7.57 -7.44 16.39
N TRP A 140 -8.84 -7.67 16.04
CA TRP A 140 -9.86 -6.62 16.04
C TRP A 140 -9.94 -5.87 17.38
N PHE A 141 -9.63 -6.56 18.49
CA PHE A 141 -9.60 -5.98 19.84
C PHE A 141 -8.54 -4.91 20.04
N ALA A 142 -7.53 -4.81 19.18
CA ALA A 142 -6.51 -3.76 19.23
C ALA A 142 -7.09 -2.34 19.00
N GLN A 143 -8.32 -2.24 18.48
CA GLN A 143 -9.07 -0.98 18.39
C GLN A 143 -9.61 -0.50 19.74
N MET A 144 -9.60 -1.34 20.78
CA MET A 144 -10.10 -0.96 22.10
C MET A 144 -9.15 0.00 22.81
N LYS A 145 -9.74 1.02 23.44
CA LYS A 145 -8.99 1.99 24.26
C LYS A 145 -8.54 1.38 25.59
N ASP A 146 -9.36 0.52 26.18
CA ASP A 146 -9.04 -0.17 27.42
C ASP A 146 -8.12 -1.37 27.15
N LYS A 147 -6.89 -1.28 27.65
CA LYS A 147 -5.84 -2.29 27.47
C LYS A 147 -5.99 -3.51 28.37
N GLN A 148 -6.75 -3.42 29.45
CA GLN A 148 -7.08 -4.60 30.25
C GLN A 148 -8.10 -5.45 29.50
N VAL A 149 -9.20 -4.83 29.06
CA VAL A 149 -10.24 -5.52 28.27
C VAL A 149 -9.69 -6.05 26.95
N GLU A 150 -8.79 -5.32 26.28
CA GLU A 150 -8.08 -5.83 25.09
C GLU A 150 -7.39 -7.16 25.35
N ARG A 151 -6.59 -7.24 26.42
CA ARG A 151 -5.84 -8.46 26.74
C ARG A 151 -6.77 -9.63 27.07
N GLU A 152 -7.82 -9.39 27.84
CA GLU A 152 -8.82 -10.42 28.17
C GLU A 152 -9.52 -10.96 26.91
N MET A 153 -9.91 -10.07 26.01
CA MET A 153 -10.59 -10.44 24.77
C MET A 153 -9.67 -11.20 23.81
N VAL A 154 -8.41 -10.77 23.68
CA VAL A 154 -7.40 -11.47 22.86
C VAL A 154 -7.15 -12.88 23.39
N LEU A 155 -6.98 -13.05 24.70
CA LEU A 155 -6.78 -14.37 25.33
C LEU A 155 -7.99 -15.30 25.13
N THR A 156 -9.21 -14.76 25.23
CA THR A 156 -10.44 -15.55 25.10
C THR A 156 -10.76 -15.92 23.64
N ASN A 157 -10.26 -15.15 22.67
CA ASN A 157 -10.63 -15.26 21.25
C ASN A 157 -9.41 -15.47 20.34
N GLU A 158 -8.36 -16.09 20.86
CA GLU A 158 -7.12 -16.34 20.11
C GLU A 158 -7.42 -16.99 18.73
N GLY A 159 -6.91 -16.36 17.67
CA GLY A 159 -7.04 -16.83 16.28
C GLY A 159 -8.42 -16.63 15.62
N LYS A 160 -9.44 -16.12 16.33
CA LYS A 160 -10.80 -15.94 15.79
C LYS A 160 -11.09 -14.55 15.22
N ALA A 161 -10.31 -13.55 15.60
CA ALA A 161 -10.53 -12.14 15.26
C ALA A 161 -9.32 -11.48 14.59
N ASP A 162 -8.54 -12.28 13.87
CA ASP A 162 -7.28 -11.85 13.29
C ASP A 162 -7.49 -10.85 12.15
N ILE A 163 -6.64 -9.84 12.16
CA ILE A 163 -6.55 -8.80 11.15
C ILE A 163 -5.10 -8.58 10.73
N TYR A 164 -4.91 -8.11 9.51
CA TYR A 164 -3.63 -7.63 9.02
C TYR A 164 -3.74 -6.12 8.84
N VAL A 165 -2.91 -5.40 9.56
CA VAL A 165 -2.84 -3.95 9.52
C VAL A 165 -1.65 -3.59 8.65
N LEU A 166 -1.86 -2.82 7.59
CA LEU A 166 -0.83 -2.33 6.69
C LEU A 166 -0.77 -0.80 6.77
N TRP A 167 0.43 -0.24 6.87
CA TRP A 167 0.62 1.21 6.91
C TRP A 167 2.00 1.61 6.38
N LEU A 168 2.18 2.89 6.08
CA LEU A 168 3.48 3.44 5.68
C LEU A 168 4.04 4.32 6.80
N VAL A 169 5.35 4.25 7.01
CA VAL A 169 6.10 5.11 7.94
C VAL A 169 7.30 5.76 7.27
N ALA A 170 7.68 6.94 7.73
CA ALA A 170 8.86 7.67 7.30
C ALA A 170 9.37 8.58 8.44
N PRO A 171 10.59 9.14 8.36
CA PRO A 171 10.97 10.33 9.11
C PRO A 171 9.90 11.42 9.08
N VAL A 172 9.80 12.18 10.16
CA VAL A 172 9.00 13.41 10.21
C VAL A 172 9.34 14.32 9.03
N THR A 173 8.30 14.90 8.43
CA THR A 173 8.40 15.75 7.24
C THR A 173 7.75 17.11 7.50
N THR A 174 8.17 18.14 6.77
CA THR A 174 7.59 19.50 6.90
C THR A 174 6.17 19.59 6.37
N ARG A 175 5.78 18.66 5.50
CA ARG A 175 4.48 18.58 4.84
C ARG A 175 4.04 17.12 4.80
N LYS A 176 2.73 16.89 4.86
CA LYS A 176 2.15 15.54 4.77
C LYS A 176 2.54 14.86 3.46
N VAL A 177 2.93 13.60 3.56
CA VAL A 177 3.08 12.68 2.42
C VAL A 177 1.89 11.74 2.45
N TYR A 178 1.21 11.63 1.33
CA TYR A 178 0.05 10.77 1.16
C TYR A 178 0.43 9.52 0.39
N TYR A 179 -0.37 8.48 0.58
CA TYR A 179 -0.31 7.30 -0.26
C TYR A 179 -1.70 6.79 -0.58
N THR A 180 -1.83 6.23 -1.79
CA THR A 180 -2.93 5.36 -2.19
C THR A 180 -2.41 3.95 -2.19
N LEU A 181 -3.01 3.07 -1.40
CA LEU A 181 -2.73 1.64 -1.45
C LEU A 181 -4.00 0.92 -1.91
N THR A 182 -3.87 0.18 -3.01
CA THR A 182 -4.92 -0.62 -3.60
C THR A 182 -4.55 -2.10 -3.49
N VAL A 183 -5.42 -2.87 -2.86
CA VAL A 183 -5.30 -4.33 -2.75
C VAL A 183 -6.23 -4.95 -3.79
N TYR A 184 -5.68 -5.83 -4.63
CA TYR A 184 -6.44 -6.51 -5.67
C TYR A 184 -6.66 -7.97 -5.30
N ASP A 185 -7.75 -8.54 -5.80
CA ASP A 185 -7.79 -9.99 -5.96
C ASP A 185 -6.78 -10.46 -7.03
N ARG A 186 -6.48 -11.77 -7.02
CA ARG A 186 -5.51 -12.36 -7.95
C ARG A 186 -5.88 -12.17 -9.43
N HIS A 187 -7.16 -11.98 -9.75
CA HIS A 187 -7.65 -11.80 -11.11
C HIS A 187 -7.81 -10.33 -11.51
N TYR A 188 -7.51 -9.39 -10.61
CA TYR A 188 -7.75 -7.96 -10.77
C TYR A 188 -9.21 -7.62 -11.10
N ILE A 189 -10.18 -8.42 -10.61
CA ILE A 189 -11.61 -8.20 -10.85
C ILE A 189 -12.18 -7.23 -9.82
N SER A 190 -11.84 -7.45 -8.56
CA SER A 190 -12.19 -6.61 -7.43
C SER A 190 -10.95 -6.00 -6.81
N SER A 191 -11.12 -4.80 -6.24
CA SER A 191 -10.07 -4.10 -5.54
C SER A 191 -10.63 -3.27 -4.40
N ARG A 192 -9.78 -3.04 -3.39
CA ARG A 192 -10.05 -2.11 -2.30
C ARG A 192 -8.91 -1.11 -2.24
N SER A 193 -9.25 0.17 -2.39
CA SER A 193 -8.28 1.27 -2.39
C SER A 193 -8.53 2.20 -1.21
N SER A 194 -7.46 2.74 -0.65
CA SER A 194 -7.55 3.75 0.39
C SER A 194 -6.45 4.79 0.27
N ILE A 195 -6.82 6.04 0.55
CA ILE A 195 -5.90 7.18 0.64
C ILE A 195 -5.62 7.44 2.11
N ARG A 196 -4.34 7.53 2.47
CA ARG A 196 -3.84 7.68 3.83
C ARG A 196 -2.63 8.60 3.87
N THR A 197 -2.23 9.02 5.07
CA THR A 197 -0.98 9.77 5.29
C THR A 197 0.10 8.83 5.77
N VAL A 198 1.34 9.05 5.35
CA VAL A 198 2.52 8.36 5.88
C VAL A 198 2.71 8.78 7.35
N ARG A 199 2.89 7.80 8.24
CA ARG A 199 3.09 8.04 9.67
C ARG A 199 4.54 8.41 9.98
N ASP A 200 4.75 9.11 11.08
CA ASP A 200 6.10 9.36 11.62
C ASP A 200 6.64 8.07 12.26
N TYR A 201 7.84 7.64 11.89
CA TYR A 201 8.46 6.44 12.46
C TYR A 201 8.76 6.58 13.97
N THR A 202 8.94 7.81 14.49
CA THR A 202 9.16 8.00 15.93
C THR A 202 7.87 7.88 16.75
N SER A 203 6.70 7.84 16.10
CA SER A 203 5.42 7.57 16.77
C SER A 203 5.25 6.09 17.11
N PHE A 204 4.22 5.75 17.89
CA PHE A 204 3.89 4.36 18.19
C PHE A 204 3.60 3.57 16.91
N GLN A 205 4.27 2.43 16.77
CA GLN A 205 4.13 1.53 15.63
C GLN A 205 3.38 0.25 15.95
N ASN A 206 3.09 -0.05 17.22
CA ASN A 206 2.27 -1.19 17.57
C ASN A 206 0.80 -0.88 17.26
N PRO A 207 0.08 -1.71 16.47
CA PRO A 207 -1.33 -1.48 16.18
C PRO A 207 -2.20 -1.28 17.42
N SER A 208 -1.93 -1.99 18.52
CA SER A 208 -2.66 -1.79 19.79
C SER A 208 -2.58 -0.34 20.27
N ASP A 209 -1.46 0.35 20.05
CA ASP A 209 -1.29 1.72 20.54
C ASP A 209 -1.98 2.75 19.64
N PHE A 210 -2.00 2.53 18.32
CA PHE A 210 -2.46 3.55 17.37
C PHE A 210 -3.83 3.30 16.75
N LEU A 211 -4.28 2.05 16.61
CA LEU A 211 -5.58 1.75 15.98
C LEU A 211 -6.77 2.49 16.62
N PRO A 212 -6.82 2.71 17.96
CA PRO A 212 -7.95 3.42 18.57
C PRO A 212 -8.05 4.92 18.22
N ASN A 213 -6.96 5.53 17.72
CA ASN A 213 -6.84 6.99 17.60
C ASN A 213 -6.35 7.47 16.22
N ASP A 214 -6.00 6.55 15.32
CA ASP A 214 -5.45 6.86 14.01
C ASP A 214 -6.32 6.22 12.92
N GLU A 215 -6.18 6.71 11.69
CA GLU A 215 -6.84 6.19 10.49
C GLU A 215 -5.83 5.86 9.39
N ASN A 216 -4.55 6.17 9.57
CA ASN A 216 -3.46 6.08 8.59
C ASN A 216 -2.97 4.65 8.32
N TYR A 217 -3.91 3.71 8.19
CA TYR A 217 -3.68 2.30 7.90
C TYR A 217 -4.78 1.73 7.00
N ILE A 218 -4.52 0.54 6.46
CA ILE A 218 -5.49 -0.35 5.81
C ILE A 218 -5.57 -1.64 6.61
N LEU A 219 -6.80 -2.14 6.77
CA LEU A 219 -7.08 -3.36 7.51
C LEU A 219 -7.65 -4.40 6.56
N LEU A 220 -7.03 -5.58 6.54
CA LEU A 220 -7.53 -6.78 5.89
C LEU A 220 -7.94 -7.80 6.95
N ARG A 221 -9.17 -8.31 6.89
CA ARG A 221 -9.63 -9.38 7.79
C ARG A 221 -8.97 -10.71 7.40
N GLN A 222 -8.81 -11.63 8.35
CA GLN A 222 -8.32 -12.97 8.05
C GLN A 222 -9.13 -13.67 6.93
N SER A 223 -10.46 -13.49 6.89
CA SER A 223 -11.30 -14.03 5.81
C SER A 223 -10.94 -13.44 4.44
N GLU A 224 -10.72 -12.12 4.36
CA GLU A 224 -10.32 -11.44 3.13
C GLU A 224 -8.95 -11.91 2.68
N VAL A 225 -8.00 -12.02 3.59
CA VAL A 225 -6.67 -12.55 3.30
C VAL A 225 -6.75 -13.99 2.78
N LEU A 226 -7.57 -14.84 3.41
CA LEU A 226 -7.79 -16.21 2.94
C LEU A 226 -8.42 -16.24 1.54
N GLU A 227 -9.40 -15.39 1.25
CA GLU A 227 -10.00 -15.30 -0.10
C GLU A 227 -8.99 -14.84 -1.14
N LEU A 228 -8.25 -13.76 -0.86
CA LEU A 228 -7.22 -13.20 -1.73
C LEU A 228 -6.09 -14.20 -1.98
N MET A 229 -5.76 -15.05 -1.00
CA MET A 229 -4.76 -16.12 -1.10
C MET A 229 -5.29 -17.44 -1.67
N CYS A 230 -6.54 -17.85 -1.41
CA CYS A 230 -7.09 -19.18 -1.75
C CYS A 230 -7.44 -19.37 -3.22
N ILE A 231 -7.47 -18.30 -4.01
CA ILE A 231 -7.45 -18.38 -5.49
C ILE A 231 -6.16 -19.12 -6.00
N SER A 232 -5.28 -19.54 -5.10
CA SER A 232 -4.10 -20.40 -5.34
C SER A 232 -4.36 -21.89 -5.54
N LYS A 233 -5.53 -22.45 -5.19
CA LYS A 233 -5.70 -23.93 -5.17
C LYS A 233 -6.02 -24.59 -6.53
N THR A 234 -6.25 -23.84 -7.61
CA THR A 234 -6.76 -24.42 -8.88
C THR A 234 -5.90 -24.21 -10.13
N VAL A 235 -4.66 -23.72 -10.02
CA VAL A 235 -3.80 -23.57 -11.21
C VAL A 235 -2.42 -24.19 -10.96
N LEU A 236 -2.32 -25.50 -11.22
CA LEU A 236 -1.06 -26.10 -11.67
C LEU A 236 -0.66 -25.41 -12.97
N SER A 237 0.36 -24.56 -12.93
CA SER A 237 0.93 -24.01 -14.14
C SER A 237 1.52 -25.16 -14.97
N LYS A 238 1.25 -25.18 -16.27
CA LYS A 238 1.82 -26.15 -17.23
C LYS A 238 3.36 -26.08 -17.34
N SER A 239 4.02 -25.20 -16.58
CA SER A 239 5.47 -24.99 -16.58
C SER A 239 6.18 -25.41 -15.29
N GLY A 240 5.47 -26.01 -14.31
CA GLY A 240 6.08 -26.51 -13.08
C GLY A 240 6.67 -25.46 -12.13
N LYS A 241 6.72 -24.18 -12.54
CA LYS A 241 7.16 -23.07 -11.68
C LYS A 241 5.96 -22.55 -10.89
N LYS A 242 5.96 -22.79 -9.58
CA LYS A 242 5.03 -22.17 -8.62
C LYS A 242 5.28 -20.66 -8.61
N LEU A 243 4.26 -19.86 -8.90
CA LEU A 243 4.32 -18.43 -8.58
C LEU A 243 4.46 -18.29 -7.05
N PRO A 244 5.26 -17.33 -6.55
CA PRO A 244 5.29 -17.05 -5.13
C PRO A 244 3.86 -16.68 -4.68
N PRO A 245 3.35 -17.28 -3.60
CA PRO A 245 2.04 -16.96 -3.07
C PRO A 245 2.04 -15.51 -2.56
N GLY A 246 0.93 -14.80 -2.75
CA GLY A 246 0.77 -13.46 -2.20
C GLY A 246 -0.37 -12.66 -2.82
N ILE A 247 -0.73 -11.59 -2.13
CA ILE A 247 -1.80 -10.66 -2.46
C ILE A 247 -1.20 -9.51 -3.28
N PRO A 248 -1.62 -9.29 -4.53
CA PRO A 248 -1.14 -8.19 -5.35
C PRO A 248 -1.64 -6.85 -4.80
N MET A 249 -0.73 -5.88 -4.73
CA MET A 249 -1.01 -4.52 -4.28
C MET A 249 -0.41 -3.49 -5.23
N GLU A 250 -1.06 -2.36 -5.37
CA GLU A 250 -0.51 -1.16 -6.01
C GLU A 250 -0.38 -0.06 -4.97
N LEU A 251 0.79 0.56 -4.92
CA LEU A 251 1.10 1.67 -4.04
C LEU A 251 1.47 2.90 -4.88
N ILE A 252 0.85 4.03 -4.56
CA ILE A 252 1.19 5.33 -5.14
C ILE A 252 1.50 6.28 -3.98
N ILE A 253 2.65 6.95 -3.99
CA ILE A 253 3.03 7.96 -2.98
C ILE A 253 3.03 9.35 -3.62
N TYR A 254 2.54 10.35 -2.89
CA TYR A 254 2.51 11.72 -3.36
C TYR A 254 2.45 12.78 -2.27
N GLN A 255 2.98 13.98 -2.53
CA GLN A 255 2.95 15.12 -1.59
C GLN A 255 1.68 15.96 -1.72
N ALA A 256 1.16 16.10 -2.95
CA ALA A 256 -0.04 16.87 -3.23
C ALA A 256 -1.05 15.93 -3.88
N PRO A 257 -2.24 15.73 -3.29
CA PRO A 257 -3.32 15.08 -4.01
C PRO A 257 -3.53 15.86 -5.32
N LEU A 258 -3.56 15.15 -6.45
CA LEU A 258 -3.97 15.78 -7.70
C LEU A 258 -5.35 16.38 -7.43
N LYS A 259 -5.49 17.70 -7.62
CA LYS A 259 -6.83 18.29 -7.68
C LYS A 259 -7.58 17.45 -8.72
N PRO A 260 -8.82 17.01 -8.47
CA PRO A 260 -9.64 16.47 -9.53
C PRO A 260 -9.82 17.62 -10.51
N SER A 261 -8.93 17.71 -11.50
CA SER A 261 -9.22 18.47 -12.69
C SER A 261 -10.49 17.83 -13.21
N GLY A 262 -11.55 18.62 -13.37
CA GLY A 262 -12.78 18.16 -14.04
C GLY A 262 -12.53 17.58 -15.44
N ILE A 263 -11.28 17.67 -15.92
CA ILE A 263 -10.72 16.84 -16.96
C ILE A 263 -10.27 15.53 -16.30
N ARG A 264 -11.18 14.54 -16.31
CA ARG A 264 -10.79 13.13 -16.30
C ARG A 264 -9.61 13.01 -17.29
N SER A 265 -8.41 12.71 -16.80
CA SER A 265 -7.44 11.97 -17.63
C SER A 265 -8.27 10.88 -18.28
N SER A 266 -8.38 10.95 -19.61
CA SER A 266 -9.46 10.27 -20.32
C SER A 266 -9.44 8.82 -19.86
N GLU A 267 -10.61 8.26 -19.61
CA GLU A 267 -10.76 6.85 -19.22
C GLU A 267 -9.82 5.94 -20.05
N THR A 268 -9.59 6.34 -21.31
CA THR A 268 -8.57 5.91 -22.25
C THR A 268 -7.12 5.84 -21.72
N GLU A 269 -6.55 6.85 -21.07
CA GLU A 269 -5.15 6.87 -20.60
C GLU A 269 -4.93 5.88 -19.44
N LEU A 270 -5.86 5.82 -18.47
CA LEU A 270 -5.84 4.82 -17.41
C LEU A 270 -6.04 3.42 -18.00
N HIS A 271 -6.94 3.27 -18.96
CA HIS A 271 -7.20 2.01 -19.64
C HIS A 271 -6.03 1.59 -20.54
N GLU A 272 -5.27 2.53 -21.08
CA GLU A 272 -4.02 2.32 -21.82
C GLU A 272 -2.89 1.91 -20.89
N ALA A 273 -2.74 2.56 -19.73
CA ALA A 273 -1.77 2.15 -18.71
C ALA A 273 -2.08 0.75 -18.16
N LEU A 274 -3.36 0.44 -17.93
CA LEU A 274 -3.81 -0.91 -17.54
C LEU A 274 -3.62 -1.92 -18.67
N LYS A 275 -3.87 -1.55 -19.94
CA LYS A 275 -3.58 -2.40 -21.10
C LYS A 275 -2.07 -2.60 -21.33
N GLU A 276 -1.26 -1.59 -21.06
CA GLU A 276 0.19 -1.65 -21.14
C GLU A 276 0.73 -2.55 -20.04
N ALA A 277 0.25 -2.40 -18.81
CA ALA A 277 0.52 -3.34 -17.72
C ALA A 277 0.11 -4.76 -18.11
N GLN A 278 -1.12 -4.96 -18.61
CA GLN A 278 -1.59 -6.26 -19.10
C GLN A 278 -0.73 -6.81 -20.25
N LYS A 279 -0.25 -5.96 -21.17
CA LYS A 279 0.68 -6.33 -22.26
C LYS A 279 2.05 -6.74 -21.73
N ILE A 280 2.59 -6.01 -20.75
CA ILE A 280 3.83 -6.37 -20.07
C ILE A 280 3.65 -7.74 -19.40
N TYR A 281 2.56 -7.95 -18.68
CA TYR A 281 2.23 -9.24 -18.06
C TYR A 281 2.08 -10.39 -19.07
N SER A 282 1.42 -10.15 -20.21
CA SER A 282 1.22 -11.17 -21.25
C SER A 282 2.46 -11.41 -22.14
N LYS A 283 3.41 -10.48 -22.19
CA LYS A 283 4.68 -10.62 -22.91
C LYS A 283 5.71 -11.42 -22.11
N TYR A 284 5.66 -11.38 -20.78
CA TYR A 284 6.66 -12.04 -19.95
C TYR A 284 6.35 -13.48 -19.55
N ILE A 285 5.09 -13.90 -19.36
CA ILE A 285 4.78 -15.31 -19.09
C ILE A 285 3.35 -15.60 -19.53
N MET A 286 3.17 -16.36 -20.63
CA MET A 286 2.11 -17.36 -20.81
C MET A 286 2.21 -17.93 -22.24
N PRO A 287 2.65 -19.19 -22.44
CA PRO A 287 2.44 -19.86 -23.71
C PRO A 287 0.94 -20.13 -23.87
N ARG A 288 0.28 -19.40 -24.79
CA ARG A 288 -1.09 -19.72 -25.22
C ARG A 288 -1.06 -21.06 -25.95
N THR A 289 -1.31 -22.17 -25.24
CA THR A 289 -1.76 -23.39 -25.93
C THR A 289 -3.17 -23.13 -26.46
N LYS A 290 -3.26 -22.72 -27.73
CA LYS A 290 -4.50 -22.83 -28.51
C LYS A 290 -4.73 -24.32 -28.81
N GLY A 291 -5.43 -25.02 -27.92
CA GLY A 291 -6.02 -26.32 -28.26
C GLY A 291 -7.30 -26.09 -29.07
N PRO A 292 -7.49 -26.73 -30.24
CA PRO A 292 -8.72 -26.59 -31.01
C PRO A 292 -9.86 -27.33 -30.30
N VAL A 293 -10.89 -26.60 -29.89
CA VAL A 293 -12.14 -27.18 -29.40
C VAL A 293 -13.01 -27.55 -30.61
N LYS A 294 -13.13 -28.84 -30.92
CA LYS A 294 -14.13 -29.34 -31.87
C LYS A 294 -15.51 -29.33 -31.19
N ARG A 295 -16.36 -28.36 -31.51
CA ARG A 295 -17.80 -28.41 -31.21
C ARG A 295 -18.56 -28.93 -32.43
N LYS A 296 -19.07 -30.17 -32.34
CA LYS A 296 -20.31 -30.55 -33.01
C LYS A 296 -21.35 -30.74 -31.91
N VAL A 297 -22.46 -30.03 -32.03
CA VAL A 297 -23.86 -30.47 -31.83
C VAL A 297 -24.71 -29.21 -31.68
N SER A 298 -25.64 -29.10 -32.63
CA SER A 298 -26.67 -28.07 -32.76
C SER A 298 -27.72 -28.22 -31.66
N GLY A 299 -28.11 -27.10 -31.06
CA GLY A 299 -29.27 -27.02 -30.18
C GLY A 299 -29.65 -25.56 -29.94
N LYS A 300 -30.60 -25.06 -30.73
CA LYS A 300 -31.22 -23.73 -30.51
C LYS A 300 -32.08 -23.80 -29.26
N LEU A 301 -31.85 -22.92 -28.28
CA LEU A 301 -32.81 -22.64 -27.21
C LEU A 301 -33.14 -21.15 -27.19
N SER A 302 -34.41 -20.86 -27.46
CA SER A 302 -35.05 -19.55 -27.43
C SER A 302 -35.33 -19.12 -25.99
N LEU A 303 -34.88 -17.93 -25.63
CA LEU A 303 -35.25 -17.21 -24.42
C LEU A 303 -36.66 -16.66 -24.57
N THR A 304 -37.60 -17.07 -23.71
CA THR A 304 -38.68 -16.21 -23.16
C THR A 304 -39.53 -17.01 -22.17
N ARG A 305 -39.56 -16.58 -20.89
CA ARG A 305 -40.83 -16.36 -20.16
C ARG A 305 -40.59 -15.68 -18.80
N ARG A 306 -41.46 -14.70 -18.53
CA ARG A 306 -41.62 -13.91 -17.30
C ARG A 306 -42.22 -14.75 -16.16
N PRO A 307 -42.04 -14.33 -14.89
CA PRO A 307 -42.69 -14.95 -13.74
C PRO A 307 -44.11 -14.39 -13.52
N CYS A 308 -45.07 -15.28 -13.24
CA CYS A 308 -46.41 -14.90 -12.77
C CYS A 308 -46.70 -15.59 -11.42
N SER A 309 -47.04 -14.77 -10.44
CA SER A 309 -47.74 -15.13 -9.19
C SER A 309 -49.17 -15.58 -9.47
N LYS A 310 -49.72 -16.52 -8.67
CA LYS A 310 -51.02 -16.33 -7.97
C LYS A 310 -51.44 -17.52 -7.09
N THR A 311 -52.12 -17.11 -6.02
CA THR A 311 -52.84 -17.76 -4.93
C THR A 311 -54.15 -18.45 -5.34
N ARG A 312 -54.52 -19.53 -4.63
CA ARG A 312 -55.87 -20.02 -4.18
C ARG A 312 -55.78 -21.55 -4.02
N GLY A 313 -56.28 -22.23 -3.00
CA GLY A 313 -57.32 -21.92 -2.03
C GLY A 313 -58.53 -22.85 -2.21
N LEU A 314 -58.74 -23.73 -1.22
CA LEU A 314 -59.99 -24.34 -0.74
C LEU A 314 -60.51 -25.73 -1.25
N PHE A 315 -60.57 -26.66 -0.25
CA PHE A 315 -61.59 -27.70 0.13
C PHE A 315 -62.00 -28.80 -0.89
N GLN A 316 -62.43 -30.02 -0.50
CA GLN A 316 -63.18 -30.47 0.68
C GLN A 316 -63.17 -32.02 0.84
N HIS A 317 -63.30 -32.51 2.09
CA HIS A 317 -63.90 -33.76 2.64
C HIS A 317 -63.95 -35.08 1.81
N THR A 318 -63.76 -36.27 2.40
CA THR A 318 -64.73 -36.99 3.27
C THR A 318 -64.11 -38.24 3.96
N SER A 319 -64.68 -38.63 5.12
CA SER A 319 -64.86 -39.98 5.75
C SER A 319 -63.80 -41.07 5.52
N ASN A 320 -63.20 -41.68 6.55
CA ASN A 320 -63.81 -42.42 7.68
C ASN A 320 -62.87 -42.39 8.90
#